data_AF-A0A4U6V6T2-F1
#
_entry.id   AF-A0A4U6V6T2-F1
#
_cell.length_a   1.000
_cell.length_b   1.000
_cell.length_c   1.000
_cell.angle_alpha   90.00
_cell.angle_beta   90.00
_cell.angle_gamma   90.00
#
_symmetry.space_group_name_H-M   'P 1'
#
loop_
_entity.id
_entity.type
_entity.pdbx_description
1 polymer ?
#
loop_
_entity_poly.entity_id
_entity_poly.type
_entity_poly.pdbx_seq_one_letter_code
_entity_poly.pdbx_strand_id
1 'polypeptide(L)'
;MVFYDLCQLCFSNRNFFLDDDYIGNTYIIRGSQLVSTPPAEAFDAAVRLLVNATANCPAENSSRRFGTGEEDFDNKSRIYALAQCTPDKTADVCRTCLTTIAYQLPTYFGGFNGGGIFGAWCSFRYELDPFFSGRPLLQLPAFVWTPPPPPPAPALPAITSQDKSRNKTGMVLLAILIPSTIAAMLAISVICLWIRRRRSAAQSVRLYTTSSDGIQGADELLLDLSVLRVAT
;
A
#
# COMPACT_ATOMS: atom_id res chain seq x y z
N MET A 1 15.79 2.49 0.18
CA MET A 1 15.11 3.79 0.12
C MET A 1 15.37 4.53 1.43
N VAL A 2 15.65 5.83 1.37
CA VAL A 2 15.92 6.68 2.53
C VAL A 2 14.94 7.85 2.48
N PHE A 3 14.30 8.13 3.61
CA PHE A 3 13.26 9.15 3.72
C PHE A 3 13.58 10.13 4.83
N TYR A 4 13.50 11.41 4.50
CA TYR A 4 13.49 12.54 5.40
C TYR A 4 12.23 13.37 5.10
N ASP A 5 11.78 14.17 6.06
CA ASP A 5 10.54 14.96 5.93
C ASP A 5 10.50 15.83 4.67
N LEU A 6 11.65 16.27 4.18
CA LEU A 6 11.78 17.12 3.00
C LEU A 6 12.36 16.41 1.76
N CYS A 7 12.94 15.22 1.92
CA CYS A 7 13.74 14.58 0.87
C CYS A 7 13.54 13.06 0.84
N GLN A 8 13.45 12.50 -0.36
CA GLN A 8 13.33 11.06 -0.56
C GLN A 8 14.42 10.59 -1.53
N LEU A 9 15.10 9.51 -1.19
CA LEU A 9 16.16 8.91 -2.00
C LEU A 9 15.87 7.43 -2.22
N CYS A 10 15.73 7.02 -3.49
CA CYS A 10 15.56 5.63 -3.87
C CYS A 10 16.80 5.12 -4.62
N PHE A 11 17.34 3.99 -4.19
CA PHE A 11 18.38 3.24 -4.90
C PHE A 11 17.90 1.80 -5.06
N SER A 12 18.14 1.22 -6.23
CA SER A 12 17.78 -0.17 -6.52
C SER A 12 18.71 -0.72 -7.59
N ASN A 13 18.98 -2.03 -7.54
CA ASN A 13 19.67 -2.76 -8.59
C ASN A 13 18.76 -3.13 -9.77
N ARG A 14 17.47 -2.77 -9.69
CA ARG A 14 16.48 -2.91 -10.77
C ARG A 14 16.08 -1.54 -11.29
N ASN A 15 15.75 -1.46 -12.57
CA ASN A 15 15.22 -0.22 -13.15
C ASN A 15 13.78 -0.01 -12.70
N PHE A 16 13.62 0.67 -11.57
CA PHE A 16 12.32 1.06 -11.03
C PHE A 16 11.69 2.24 -11.79
N PHE A 17 12.30 2.79 -12.86
CA PHE A 17 11.62 3.77 -13.71
C PHE A 17 10.65 3.11 -14.70
N LEU A 18 10.84 1.83 -15.00
CA LEU A 18 10.04 1.06 -15.96
C LEU A 18 8.99 0.16 -15.29
N ASP A 19 8.95 0.13 -13.97
CA ASP A 19 8.25 -0.89 -13.19
C ASP A 19 6.96 -0.32 -12.57
N ASP A 20 5.80 -0.58 -13.18
CA ASP A 20 4.49 -0.04 -12.74
C ASP A 20 3.98 -0.60 -11.40
N ASP A 21 4.83 -1.28 -10.63
CA ASP A 21 4.52 -1.72 -9.27
C ASP A 21 4.68 -0.57 -8.27
N TYR A 22 3.59 0.21 -8.16
CA TYR A 22 3.47 1.34 -7.24
C TYR A 22 3.59 0.96 -5.74
N ILE A 23 3.39 -0.31 -5.38
CA ILE A 23 3.34 -0.77 -3.98
C ILE A 23 4.60 -1.56 -3.59
N GLY A 24 5.20 -2.30 -4.52
CA GLY A 24 6.29 -3.25 -4.24
C GLY A 24 7.53 -2.65 -3.57
N ASN A 25 7.76 -1.35 -3.72
CA ASN A 25 8.89 -0.62 -3.12
C ASN A 25 8.43 0.54 -2.22
N THR A 26 7.39 0.33 -1.42
CA THR A 26 6.87 1.34 -0.48
C THR A 26 7.37 1.15 0.95
N TYR A 27 7.55 2.26 1.65
CA TYR A 27 7.74 2.32 3.09
C TYR A 27 6.49 2.92 3.74
N ILE A 28 6.04 2.32 4.84
CA ILE A 28 4.80 2.70 5.53
C ILE A 28 5.17 3.22 6.92
N ILE A 29 4.75 4.45 7.23
CA ILE A 29 4.82 4.98 8.60
C ILE A 29 3.42 5.16 9.14
N ARG A 30 3.24 4.88 10.42
CA ARG A 30 1.96 5.00 11.10
C ARG A 30 2.16 5.84 12.37
N GLY A 31 1.18 6.70 12.65
CA GLY A 31 1.11 7.43 13.91
C GLY A 31 1.07 6.49 15.10
N SER A 32 1.56 6.97 16.24
CA SER A 32 1.66 6.18 17.47
C SER A 32 0.36 6.13 18.27
N GLN A 33 -0.63 6.95 17.93
CA GLN A 33 -1.87 7.09 18.70
C GLN A 33 -3.09 6.85 17.84
N LEU A 34 -4.13 6.30 18.47
CA LEU A 34 -5.45 6.22 17.90
C LEU A 34 -6.25 7.48 18.26
N VAL A 35 -6.96 8.02 17.29
CA VAL A 35 -7.86 9.14 17.48
C VAL A 35 -9.11 8.63 18.21
N SER A 36 -9.38 9.21 19.38
CA SER A 36 -10.48 8.79 20.26
C SER A 36 -11.80 9.52 19.96
N THR A 37 -11.88 10.33 18.90
CA THR A 37 -13.07 11.14 18.57
C THR A 37 -14.16 10.27 17.93
N PRO A 38 -15.34 10.13 18.55
CA PRO A 38 -16.46 9.47 17.91
C PRO A 38 -17.15 10.41 16.90
N PRO A 39 -17.56 9.89 15.73
CA PRO A 39 -17.30 8.54 15.23
C PRO A 39 -15.88 8.40 14.68
N ALA A 40 -15.17 7.31 15.00
CA ALA A 40 -13.88 7.00 14.38
C ALA A 40 -13.98 6.89 12.85
N GLU A 41 -15.13 6.43 12.36
CA GLU A 41 -15.47 6.38 10.94
C GLU A 41 -15.52 7.77 10.28
N ALA A 42 -15.89 8.81 11.05
CA ALA A 42 -15.87 10.18 10.56
C ALA A 42 -14.44 10.66 10.32
N PHE A 43 -13.54 10.34 11.24
CA PHE A 43 -12.12 10.68 11.11
C PHE A 43 -11.48 9.99 9.89
N ASP A 44 -11.73 8.69 9.72
CA ASP A 44 -11.20 7.96 8.55
C ASP A 44 -11.78 8.47 7.23
N ALA A 45 -13.05 8.89 7.23
CA ALA A 45 -13.68 9.49 6.06
C ALA A 45 -13.10 10.87 5.72
N ALA A 46 -12.82 11.68 6.74
CA ALA A 46 -12.15 12.98 6.67
C ALA A 46 -10.74 12.83 6.08
N VAL A 47 -9.89 11.97 6.66
CA VAL A 47 -8.56 11.65 6.14
C VAL A 47 -8.60 11.21 4.67
N ARG A 48 -9.53 10.30 4.32
CA ARG A 48 -9.68 9.83 2.94
C ARG A 48 -10.08 10.96 1.98
N LEU A 49 -10.99 11.83 2.40
CA LEU A 49 -11.40 12.98 1.59
C LEU A 49 -10.21 13.91 1.34
N LEU A 50 -9.51 14.31 2.40
CA LEU A 50 -8.39 15.24 2.32
C LEU A 50 -7.23 14.68 1.49
N VAL A 51 -6.81 13.44 1.74
CA VAL A 51 -5.70 12.81 1.02
C VAL A 51 -6.02 12.69 -0.46
N ASN A 52 -7.23 12.24 -0.83
CA ASN A 52 -7.64 12.14 -2.23
C ASN A 52 -7.70 13.52 -2.92
N ALA A 53 -8.21 14.54 -2.24
CA ALA A 53 -8.27 15.88 -2.82
C ALA A 53 -6.86 16.47 -2.99
N THR A 54 -5.99 16.28 -2.01
CA THR A 54 -4.58 16.72 -2.06
C THR A 54 -3.78 15.99 -3.14
N ALA A 55 -4.08 14.71 -3.38
CA ALA A 55 -3.45 13.90 -4.42
C ALA A 55 -3.72 14.36 -5.86
N ASN A 56 -4.73 15.21 -6.09
CA ASN A 56 -4.98 15.78 -7.42
C ASN A 56 -4.03 16.92 -7.77
N CYS A 57 -3.54 17.69 -6.79
CA CYS A 57 -2.67 18.84 -7.04
C CYS A 57 -1.36 18.49 -7.76
N PRO A 58 -0.61 17.43 -7.38
CA PRO A 58 0.61 17.00 -8.08
C PRO A 58 0.41 16.65 -9.56
N ALA A 59 -0.78 16.15 -9.91
CA ALA A 59 -1.11 15.69 -11.26
C ALA A 59 -1.65 16.83 -12.15
N GLU A 60 -2.24 17.87 -11.55
CA GLU A 60 -2.77 19.04 -12.26
C GLU A 60 -1.71 20.12 -12.51
N ASN A 61 -0.76 20.29 -11.57
CA ASN A 61 0.28 21.31 -11.68
C ASN A 61 1.65 20.67 -11.98
N SER A 62 1.99 20.62 -13.27
CA SER A 62 3.22 19.99 -13.77
C SER A 62 4.51 20.58 -13.21
N SER A 63 4.49 21.84 -12.74
CA SER A 63 5.68 22.55 -12.25
C SER A 63 6.01 22.25 -10.79
N ARG A 64 5.00 21.94 -9.97
CA ARG A 64 5.20 21.73 -8.52
C ARG A 64 5.22 20.26 -8.13
N ARG A 65 4.52 19.37 -8.83
CA ARG A 65 4.51 17.90 -8.56
C ARG A 65 4.28 17.52 -7.09
N PHE A 66 3.77 18.44 -6.29
CA PHE A 66 3.38 18.23 -4.91
C PHE A 66 2.09 19.02 -4.63
N GLY A 67 1.36 18.58 -3.61
CA GLY A 67 0.15 19.18 -3.07
C GLY A 67 0.22 19.20 -1.57
N THR A 68 -0.28 20.27 -0.95
CA THR A 68 -0.50 20.35 0.49
C THR A 68 -1.96 20.73 0.74
N GLY A 69 -2.59 20.05 1.69
CA GLY A 69 -4.00 20.22 2.01
C GLY A 69 -4.21 20.36 3.51
N GLU A 70 -5.25 21.11 3.88
CA GLU A 70 -5.77 21.09 5.24
C GLU A 70 -7.30 21.03 5.26
N GLU A 71 -7.86 20.41 6.31
CA GLU A 71 -9.29 20.47 6.62
C GLU A 71 -9.53 20.51 8.14
N ASP A 72 -10.48 21.34 8.57
CA ASP A 72 -10.94 21.35 9.96
C ASP A 72 -11.80 20.11 10.21
N PHE A 73 -11.46 19.33 11.24
CA PHE A 73 -12.19 18.09 11.58
C PHE A 73 -13.12 18.30 12.78
N ASP A 74 -12.62 18.92 13.84
CA ASP A 74 -13.42 19.33 14.99
C ASP A 74 -12.97 20.71 15.51
N ASN A 75 -13.58 21.19 16.60
CA ASN A 75 -13.27 22.51 17.16
C ASN A 75 -11.82 22.68 17.67
N LYS A 76 -11.04 21.60 17.74
CA LYS A 76 -9.69 21.56 18.31
C LYS A 76 -8.65 20.91 17.41
N SER A 77 -9.08 20.19 16.37
CA SER A 77 -8.25 19.31 15.56
C SER A 77 -8.41 19.64 14.09
N ARG A 78 -7.27 19.74 13.41
CA ARG A 78 -7.17 19.90 11.97
C ARG A 78 -6.39 18.73 11.41
N ILE A 79 -6.71 18.33 10.18
CA ILE A 79 -5.95 17.30 9.47
C ILE A 79 -5.13 18.01 8.39
N TYR A 80 -3.85 17.67 8.31
CA TYR A 80 -2.93 18.14 7.29
C TYR A 80 -2.54 16.99 6.39
N ALA A 81 -2.44 17.22 5.09
CA ALA A 81 -2.00 16.23 4.12
C ALA A 81 -0.96 16.80 3.16
N LEU A 82 -0.04 15.95 2.74
CA LEU A 82 0.91 16.22 1.67
C LEU A 82 0.89 15.04 0.70
N ALA A 83 0.83 15.34 -0.60
CA ALA A 83 0.99 14.38 -1.67
C ALA A 83 2.11 14.84 -2.60
N GLN A 84 2.96 13.92 -3.05
CA GLN A 84 4.13 14.23 -3.87
C GLN A 84 4.27 13.18 -4.97
N CYS A 85 4.72 13.63 -6.14
CA CYS A 85 5.21 12.81 -7.23
C CYS A 85 6.63 13.22 -7.61
N THR A 86 7.39 12.26 -8.10
CA THR A 86 8.70 12.51 -8.71
C THR A 86 8.55 13.24 -10.06
N PRO A 87 9.46 14.17 -10.38
CA PRO A 87 9.32 15.03 -11.56
C PRO A 87 9.50 14.29 -12.89
N ASP A 88 10.13 13.11 -12.88
CA ASP A 88 10.36 12.26 -14.04
C ASP A 88 9.10 11.52 -14.54
N LYS A 89 7.98 11.58 -13.80
CA LYS A 89 6.75 10.88 -14.15
C LYS A 89 5.72 11.77 -14.87
N THR A 90 4.93 11.15 -15.75
CA THR A 90 3.79 11.80 -16.40
C THR A 90 2.69 12.09 -15.38
N ALA A 91 1.78 13.02 -15.72
CA ALA A 91 0.64 13.34 -14.86
C ALA A 91 -0.25 12.10 -14.60
N ASP A 92 -0.42 11.23 -15.58
CA ASP A 92 -1.24 10.03 -15.45
C ASP A 92 -0.60 8.97 -14.55
N VAL A 93 0.70 8.73 -14.70
CA VAL A 93 1.44 7.83 -13.80
C VAL A 93 1.42 8.36 -12.37
N CYS A 94 1.59 9.67 -12.18
CA CYS A 94 1.48 10.33 -10.88
C CYS A 94 0.10 10.11 -10.24
N ARG A 95 -0.98 10.38 -11.00
CA ARG A 95 -2.35 10.20 -10.52
C ARG A 95 -2.66 8.75 -10.16
N THR A 96 -2.26 7.81 -11.02
CA THR A 96 -2.44 6.38 -10.77
C THR A 96 -1.70 5.96 -9.50
N CYS A 97 -0.42 6.33 -9.38
CA CYS A 97 0.39 6.01 -8.20
C CYS A 97 -0.26 6.50 -6.91
N LEU A 98 -0.61 7.80 -6.85
CA LEU A 98 -1.21 8.41 -5.65
C LEU A 98 -2.56 7.77 -5.31
N THR A 99 -3.40 7.49 -6.31
CA THR A 99 -4.69 6.82 -6.11
C THR A 99 -4.50 5.41 -5.56
N THR A 100 -3.53 4.66 -6.11
CA THR A 100 -3.21 3.30 -5.69
C THR A 100 -2.77 3.24 -4.23
N ILE A 101 -1.88 4.14 -3.80
CA ILE A 101 -1.44 4.15 -2.40
C ILE A 101 -2.52 4.72 -1.45
N ALA A 102 -3.30 5.71 -1.88
CA ALA A 102 -4.41 6.26 -1.08
C ALA A 102 -5.52 5.23 -0.85
N TYR A 103 -5.72 4.27 -1.77
CA TYR A 103 -6.66 3.16 -1.59
C TYR A 103 -6.33 2.29 -0.37
N GLN A 104 -5.08 2.28 0.07
CA GLN A 104 -4.63 1.51 1.22
C GLN A 104 -4.93 2.18 2.58
N LEU A 105 -5.51 3.39 2.57
CA LEU A 105 -5.83 4.14 3.78
C LEU A 105 -6.56 3.32 4.85
N PRO A 106 -7.69 2.64 4.52
CA PRO A 106 -8.44 1.88 5.52
C PRO A 106 -7.65 0.72 6.11
N THR A 107 -6.78 0.10 5.32
CA THR A 107 -6.01 -1.09 5.72
C THR A 107 -4.87 -0.74 6.67
N TYR A 108 -4.15 0.36 6.41
CA TYR A 108 -2.95 0.69 7.18
C TYR A 108 -3.15 1.77 8.23
N PHE A 109 -4.18 2.61 8.12
CA PHE A 109 -4.25 3.85 8.90
C PHE A 109 -5.60 4.13 9.57
N GLY A 110 -6.53 3.19 9.54
CA GLY A 110 -7.83 3.33 10.22
C GLY A 110 -7.66 3.71 11.69
N GLY A 111 -8.21 4.87 12.06
CA GLY A 111 -8.19 5.47 13.39
C GLY A 111 -6.84 6.04 13.83
N PHE A 112 -5.76 5.99 13.04
CA PHE A 112 -4.45 6.51 13.45
C PHE A 112 -4.34 8.02 13.25
N ASN A 113 -3.73 8.72 14.21
CA ASN A 113 -3.57 10.19 14.19
C ASN A 113 -2.59 10.72 13.12
N GLY A 114 -2.01 9.83 12.34
CA GLY A 114 -1.11 10.17 11.26
C GLY A 114 -0.64 8.91 10.54
N GLY A 115 -0.04 9.11 9.38
CA GLY A 115 0.51 8.02 8.60
C GLY A 115 0.87 8.45 7.19
N GLY A 116 1.56 7.56 6.48
CA GLY A 116 1.96 7.82 5.12
C GLY A 116 2.51 6.57 4.44
N ILE A 117 2.38 6.57 3.13
CA ILE A 117 3.01 5.58 2.25
C ILE A 117 3.99 6.35 1.38
N PHE A 118 5.23 5.89 1.38
CA PHE A 118 6.32 6.50 0.63
C PHE A 118 6.86 5.50 -0.38
N GLY A 119 6.56 5.71 -1.65
CA GLY A 119 7.04 4.90 -2.76
C GLY A 119 8.07 5.65 -3.60
N ALA A 120 8.75 4.91 -4.48
CA ALA A 120 9.78 5.46 -5.36
C ALA A 120 9.29 6.59 -6.27
N TRP A 121 8.00 6.60 -6.62
CA TRP A 121 7.43 7.56 -7.58
C TRP A 121 6.47 8.55 -6.99
N CYS A 122 5.74 8.15 -5.96
CA CYS A 122 4.80 9.00 -5.26
C CYS A 122 4.74 8.65 -3.78
N SER A 123 4.30 9.62 -2.99
CA SER A 123 4.11 9.46 -1.56
C SER A 123 2.95 10.33 -1.09
N PHE A 124 2.27 9.90 -0.04
CA PHE A 124 1.44 10.78 0.76
C PHE A 124 1.78 10.65 2.24
N ARG A 125 1.49 11.71 2.99
CA ARG A 125 1.53 11.75 4.44
C ARG A 125 0.36 12.58 4.95
N TYR A 126 -0.24 12.17 6.04
CA TYR A 126 -1.21 12.96 6.78
C TYR A 126 -0.87 12.96 8.27
N GLU A 127 -1.12 14.07 8.96
CA GLU A 127 -0.94 14.24 10.40
C GLU A 127 -1.95 15.23 10.97
N LEU A 128 -2.14 15.21 12.29
CA LEU A 128 -2.93 16.21 13.02
C LEU A 128 -2.14 17.49 13.35
N ASP A 129 -0.81 17.41 13.29
CA ASP A 129 0.08 18.54 13.49
C ASP A 129 0.62 19.06 12.14
N PRO A 130 0.85 20.38 11.99
CA PRO A 130 1.50 20.91 10.80
C PRO A 130 2.91 20.36 10.63
N PHE A 131 3.19 19.74 9.47
CA PHE A 131 4.50 19.14 9.15
C PHE A 131 5.14 19.69 7.86
N PHE A 132 4.49 20.65 7.19
CA PHE A 132 5.04 21.34 6.03
C PHE A 132 5.04 22.86 6.25
N SER A 133 5.90 23.57 5.52
CA SER A 133 6.03 25.02 5.62
C SER A 133 5.13 25.76 4.64
N GLY A 134 4.69 26.96 5.04
CA GLY A 134 3.87 27.84 4.20
C GLY A 134 2.37 27.58 4.32
N ARG A 135 1.59 28.23 3.46
CA ARG A 135 0.13 28.03 3.42
C ARG A 135 -0.20 26.77 2.62
N PRO A 136 -1.20 25.96 3.05
CA PRO A 136 -1.70 24.84 2.26
C PRO A 136 -2.15 25.30 0.87
N LEU A 137 -1.89 24.48 -0.15
CA LEU A 137 -2.36 24.73 -1.52
C LEU A 137 -3.86 24.48 -1.66
N LEU A 138 -4.38 23.57 -0.85
CA LEU A 138 -5.79 23.20 -0.78
C LEU A 138 -6.30 23.41 0.65
N GLN A 139 -7.44 24.08 0.76
CA GLN A 139 -8.16 24.21 2.03
C GLN A 139 -9.58 23.74 1.81
N LEU A 140 -9.93 22.62 2.44
CA LEU A 140 -11.29 22.09 2.39
C LEU A 140 -12.16 22.76 3.46
N PRO A 141 -13.48 22.86 3.24
CA PRO A 141 -14.40 23.28 4.29
C PRO A 141 -14.36 22.29 5.46
N ALA A 142 -14.84 22.74 6.63
CA ALA A 142 -14.95 21.88 7.80
C ALA A 142 -15.70 20.58 7.46
N PHE A 143 -15.14 19.44 7.90
CA PHE A 143 -15.72 18.15 7.60
C PHE A 143 -17.05 17.98 8.32
N VAL A 144 -18.10 17.65 7.57
CA VAL A 144 -19.43 17.34 8.11
C VAL A 144 -19.71 15.87 7.91
N TRP A 145 -19.73 15.12 9.00
CA TRP A 145 -20.08 13.71 8.95
C TRP A 145 -21.60 13.53 8.88
N THR A 146 -22.07 12.92 7.79
CA THR A 146 -23.44 12.40 7.69
C THR A 146 -23.40 10.87 7.81
N PRO A 147 -24.01 10.28 8.85
CA PRO A 147 -24.11 8.83 8.93
C PRO A 147 -24.78 8.25 7.67
N PRO A 148 -24.38 7.05 7.23
CA PRO A 148 -25.12 6.34 6.19
C PRO A 148 -26.59 6.20 6.60
N PRO A 149 -27.55 6.39 5.69
CA PRO A 149 -28.95 6.13 5.99
C PRO A 149 -29.11 4.66 6.45
N PRO A 150 -29.96 4.38 7.45
CA PRO A 150 -30.17 3.03 7.92
C PRO A 150 -30.65 2.14 6.77
N PRO A 151 -30.28 0.84 6.75
CA PRO A 151 -30.82 -0.10 5.77
C PRO A 151 -32.35 -0.05 5.77
N PRO A 152 -33.02 -0.15 4.61
CA PRO A 152 -34.47 -0.29 4.56
C PRO A 152 -34.89 -1.46 5.47
N ALA A 153 -35.87 -1.22 6.33
CA ALA A 153 -36.42 -2.27 7.20
C ALA A 153 -36.81 -3.49 6.33
N PRO A 154 -36.48 -4.72 6.74
CA PRO A 154 -36.93 -5.91 6.03
C PRO A 154 -38.45 -5.90 5.92
N ALA A 155 -38.99 -5.85 4.71
CA ALA A 155 -40.41 -6.02 4.49
C ALA A 155 -40.84 -7.40 5.00
N LEU A 156 -41.91 -7.42 5.80
CA LEU A 156 -42.52 -8.63 6.34
C LEU A 156 -42.76 -9.64 5.20
N PRO A 157 -42.26 -10.88 5.29
CA PRO A 157 -42.42 -11.83 4.19
C PRO A 157 -43.89 -12.24 4.08
N ALA A 158 -44.48 -11.95 2.91
CA ALA A 158 -45.72 -12.60 2.49
C ALA A 158 -45.43 -14.10 2.35
N ILE A 159 -46.19 -14.91 3.09
CA ILE A 159 -46.14 -16.36 3.05
C ILE A 159 -46.68 -16.80 1.68
N THR A 160 -45.80 -17.16 0.76
CA THR A 160 -46.12 -18.07 -0.34
C THR A 160 -45.48 -19.41 -0.02
N SER A 161 -46.32 -20.37 0.34
CA SER A 161 -45.98 -21.77 0.43
C SER A 161 -45.51 -22.27 -0.94
N GLN A 162 -44.21 -22.33 -1.15
CA GLN A 162 -43.61 -23.13 -2.22
C GLN A 162 -43.02 -24.39 -1.60
N ASP A 163 -43.83 -25.45 -1.66
CA ASP A 163 -43.42 -26.81 -1.41
C ASP A 163 -42.29 -27.16 -2.41
N LYS A 164 -41.08 -27.39 -1.90
CA LYS A 164 -39.95 -27.89 -2.70
C LYS A 164 -39.39 -29.11 -2.02
N SER A 165 -39.71 -30.25 -2.62
CA SER A 165 -39.31 -31.59 -2.19
C SER A 165 -37.80 -31.70 -2.01
N ARG A 166 -37.42 -32.23 -0.86
CA ARG A 166 -36.04 -32.47 -0.43
C ARG A 166 -35.57 -33.81 -1.02
N ASN A 167 -34.82 -33.77 -2.11
CA ASN A 167 -34.09 -34.93 -2.63
C ASN A 167 -32.77 -35.12 -1.86
N LYS A 168 -32.75 -36.11 -0.97
CA LYS A 168 -31.56 -36.56 -0.24
C LYS A 168 -30.63 -37.37 -1.17
N THR A 169 -29.86 -36.71 -2.03
CA THR A 169 -28.83 -37.40 -2.83
C THR A 169 -27.62 -36.52 -3.17
N GLY A 170 -27.31 -35.52 -2.34
CA GLY A 170 -26.12 -34.66 -2.48
C GLY A 170 -25.13 -34.71 -1.30
N MET A 171 -25.49 -35.39 -0.21
CA MET A 171 -24.72 -35.42 1.05
C MET A 171 -23.94 -36.73 1.23
N VAL A 172 -23.54 -37.35 0.12
CA VAL A 172 -22.59 -38.49 0.09
C VAL A 172 -21.41 -38.19 -0.85
N LEU A 173 -21.55 -37.23 -1.78
CA LEU A 173 -20.47 -36.82 -2.69
C LEU A 173 -19.48 -35.82 -2.06
N LEU A 174 -19.90 -34.99 -1.10
CA LEU A 174 -18.99 -34.07 -0.39
C LEU A 174 -18.03 -34.80 0.57
N ALA A 175 -18.42 -35.97 1.09
CA ALA A 175 -17.60 -36.73 2.04
C ALA A 175 -16.41 -37.44 1.37
N ILE A 176 -16.45 -37.64 0.04
CA ILE A 176 -15.39 -38.34 -0.71
C ILE A 176 -14.46 -37.34 -1.42
N LEU A 177 -14.97 -36.16 -1.81
CA LEU A 177 -14.18 -35.15 -2.52
C LEU A 177 -13.19 -34.40 -1.60
N ILE A 178 -13.54 -34.16 -0.33
CA ILE A 178 -12.73 -33.37 0.60
C ILE A 178 -11.45 -34.10 1.07
N PRO A 179 -11.46 -35.40 1.40
CA PRO A 179 -10.23 -36.12 1.73
C PRO A 179 -9.30 -36.29 0.52
N SER A 180 -9.88 -36.43 -0.69
CA SER A 180 -9.13 -36.65 -1.93
C SER A 180 -8.32 -35.42 -2.36
N THR A 181 -8.88 -34.22 -2.23
CA THR A 181 -8.18 -32.97 -2.58
C THR A 181 -7.02 -32.69 -1.63
N ILE A 182 -7.18 -32.96 -0.33
CA ILE A 182 -6.12 -32.77 0.67
C ILE A 182 -4.95 -33.74 0.41
N ALA A 183 -5.25 -35.02 0.12
CA ALA A 183 -4.22 -36.01 -0.19
C ALA A 183 -3.42 -35.64 -1.44
N ALA A 184 -4.08 -35.15 -2.49
CA ALA A 184 -3.44 -34.69 -3.71
C ALA A 184 -2.51 -33.48 -3.46
N MET A 185 -2.97 -32.50 -2.68
CA MET A 185 -2.17 -31.31 -2.33
C MET A 185 -0.92 -31.68 -1.52
N LEU A 186 -1.05 -32.62 -0.57
CA LEU A 186 0.08 -33.12 0.21
C LEU A 186 1.09 -33.86 -0.67
N ALA A 187 0.62 -34.75 -1.56
CA ALA A 187 1.50 -35.47 -2.50
C ALA A 187 2.27 -34.50 -3.41
N ILE A 188 1.61 -33.48 -3.96
CA ILE A 188 2.26 -32.45 -4.79
C ILE A 188 3.30 -31.69 -3.99
N SER A 189 2.99 -31.29 -2.75
CA SER A 189 3.95 -30.56 -1.89
C SER A 189 5.22 -31.39 -1.62
N VAL A 190 5.07 -32.69 -1.35
CA VAL A 190 6.19 -33.61 -1.12
C VAL A 190 7.02 -33.77 -2.39
N ILE A 191 6.38 -33.93 -3.55
CA ILE A 191 7.06 -34.03 -4.86
C ILE A 191 7.83 -32.73 -5.15
N CYS A 192 7.22 -31.56 -4.94
CA CYS A 192 7.88 -30.27 -5.13
C CYS A 192 9.09 -30.09 -4.20
N LEU A 193 8.97 -30.49 -2.93
CA LEU A 193 10.09 -30.45 -1.98
C LEU A 193 11.19 -31.45 -2.35
N TRP A 194 10.85 -32.63 -2.83
CA TRP A 194 11.80 -33.61 -3.35
C TRP A 194 12.56 -33.08 -4.57
N ILE A 195 11.85 -32.50 -5.55
CA ILE A 195 12.47 -31.88 -6.72
C ILE A 195 13.36 -30.70 -6.31
N ARG A 196 12.90 -29.85 -5.38
CA ARG A 196 13.71 -28.73 -4.84
C ARG A 196 14.97 -29.22 -4.13
N ARG A 197 14.88 -30.26 -3.30
CA ARG A 197 16.06 -30.87 -2.63
C ARG A 197 17.01 -31.51 -3.64
N ARG A 198 16.50 -32.17 -4.69
CA ARG A 198 17.33 -32.76 -5.74
C ARG A 198 18.02 -31.71 -6.61
N ARG A 199 17.34 -30.58 -6.88
CA ARG A 199 17.95 -29.40 -7.55
C ARG A 199 18.99 -28.72 -6.68
N SER A 200 18.75 -28.62 -5.37
CA SER A 200 19.72 -28.07 -4.41
C SER A 200 20.98 -28.95 -4.27
N ALA A 201 20.83 -30.28 -4.28
CA ALA A 201 21.95 -31.21 -4.31
C ALA A 201 22.73 -31.20 -5.65
N ALA A 202 22.04 -30.92 -6.77
CA ALA A 202 22.72 -30.68 -8.06
C ALA A 202 23.43 -29.31 -8.11
N GLN A 203 22.90 -28.29 -7.42
CA GLN A 203 23.53 -26.98 -7.28
C GLN A 203 24.75 -27.01 -6.36
N SER A 204 24.76 -27.79 -5.28
CA SER A 204 25.94 -27.93 -4.43
C SER A 204 27.10 -28.62 -5.16
N VAL A 205 26.82 -29.60 -6.02
CA VAL A 205 27.83 -30.22 -6.90
C VAL A 205 28.37 -29.22 -7.92
N ARG A 206 27.51 -28.39 -8.53
CA ARG A 206 27.93 -27.35 -9.51
C ARG A 206 28.71 -26.21 -8.88
N LEU A 207 28.41 -25.84 -7.63
CA LEU A 207 29.12 -24.81 -6.88
C LEU A 207 30.51 -25.30 -6.44
N TYR A 208 30.67 -26.59 -6.12
CA TYR A 208 31.98 -27.19 -5.82
C TYR A 208 32.87 -27.29 -7.07
N THR A 209 32.29 -27.54 -8.26
CA THR A 209 33.06 -27.52 -9.52
C THR A 209 33.42 -26.10 -9.97
N THR A 210 32.61 -25.10 -9.61
CA THR A 210 32.87 -23.69 -9.97
C THR A 210 33.83 -23.00 -8.97
N SER A 211 33.84 -23.43 -7.70
CA SER A 211 34.70 -22.84 -6.65
C SER A 211 36.16 -23.30 -6.69
N SER A 212 36.51 -24.30 -7.50
CA SER A 212 37.90 -24.79 -7.59
C SER A 212 38.80 -23.95 -8.51
N ASP A 213 38.24 -23.02 -9.30
CA ASP A 213 39.01 -22.11 -10.16
C ASP A 213 38.69 -20.64 -9.82
N GLY A 214 39.60 -19.98 -9.10
CA GLY A 214 39.68 -18.51 -9.04
C GLY A 214 39.36 -17.86 -7.69
N ILE A 215 40.29 -17.96 -6.74
CA ILE A 215 40.38 -17.06 -5.58
C ILE A 215 41.09 -15.78 -6.02
N GLN A 216 40.40 -14.64 -6.08
CA GLN A 216 40.99 -13.31 -5.82
C GLN A 216 39.93 -12.19 -5.77
N GLY A 217 40.02 -11.35 -4.73
CA GLY A 217 39.50 -9.98 -4.75
C GLY A 217 38.13 -9.78 -4.09
N ALA A 218 38.09 -9.78 -2.75
CA ALA A 218 37.10 -8.99 -2.05
C ALA A 218 37.60 -7.55 -2.06
N ASP A 219 36.96 -6.68 -2.84
CA ASP A 219 37.11 -5.23 -2.71
C ASP A 219 35.74 -4.65 -2.32
N GLU A 220 35.79 -3.94 -1.20
CA GLU A 220 34.70 -3.45 -0.39
C GLU A 220 34.12 -2.20 -1.06
N LEU A 221 32.93 -2.31 -1.66
CA LEU A 221 32.22 -1.19 -2.30
C LEU A 221 31.69 -0.20 -1.26
N LEU A 222 32.58 0.61 -0.69
CA LEU A 222 32.23 1.90 -0.10
C LEU A 222 31.86 2.84 -1.25
N LEU A 223 30.57 3.19 -1.33
CA LEU A 223 30.06 4.25 -2.20
C LEU A 223 30.85 5.53 -1.95
N ASP A 224 31.71 5.88 -2.90
CA ASP A 224 32.56 7.06 -2.86
C ASP A 224 31.70 8.32 -3.07
N LEU A 225 31.30 8.93 -1.95
CA LEU A 225 30.54 10.19 -1.88
C LEU A 225 31.22 11.36 -2.59
N SER A 226 32.49 11.22 -2.98
CA SER A 226 33.24 12.24 -3.73
C SER A 226 32.75 12.40 -5.19
N VAL A 227 32.15 11.36 -5.78
CA VAL A 227 31.66 11.39 -7.18
C VAL A 227 30.42 12.30 -7.34
N LEU A 228 29.63 12.49 -6.29
CA LEU A 228 28.44 13.36 -6.31
C LEU A 228 28.76 14.87 -6.26
N ARG A 229 30.03 15.25 -6.05
CA ARG A 229 30.45 16.66 -5.92
C ARG A 229 30.86 17.32 -7.24
N VAL A 230 30.79 16.61 -8.37
CA VAL A 230 31.21 17.12 -9.69
C VAL A 230 30.02 17.62 -10.54
N ALA A 231 28.79 17.55 -10.02
CA ALA A 231 27.58 17.95 -10.75
C ALA A 231 26.83 19.16 -10.15
N THR A 232 27.54 20.07 -9.48
CA THR A 232 27.05 21.41 -9.09
C THR A 232 28.04 22.46 -9.55
#